data_AF-A0A7X8HNX8-F1
#
_entry.id   AF-A0A7X8HNX8-F1
#
_cell.length_a   1.000
_cell.length_b   1.000
_cell.length_c   1.000
_cell.angle_alpha   90.00
_cell.angle_beta   90.00
_cell.angle_gamma   90.00
#
_symmetry.space_group_name_H-M   'P 1'
#
loop_
_entity.id
_entity.type
_entity.pdbx_description
1 polymer ?
#
loop_
_entity_poly.entity_id
_entity_poly.type
_entity_poly.pdbx_seq_one_letter_code
_entity_poly.pdbx_strand_id
1 'polypeptide(L)'
;KMINSCSLCSLCEVVCPNGLNMGEVCKEARESMVRRGKMPPSAHDFPLRDMEFSNSGKSALTRHEPGQEGSSYLFFPGCQLGASAPAYVEKTYEYLCSKLSGGVGLMLRCCGAPAEWVGQQEMFDQAVAEIRHRWKGLGEPDFIVACSSCYQVLKNNFPPDKITSLWEIYDQMGLPEGCATENSGTVAVHDACTTRQERHIHEAVRSILKRLNYHVEEFKFSREKTECCGYGGLMCFANPPLAVNVVDRRIQESQADYLTYCVMCRDRFASGGKRTFHLLDLIYGADKDKLAHRKGPGYSQRHENRARLKNKMLREVFKEKVAAPESFESIDLEISDDVKEIMENRLILVEDVQKVIEHAEESGNKLYNEETGRYLARFRPVAVTYWVVYTRHGNKYRIHNAYSHRMQVSGV
;
A
#
# COMPACT_ATOMS: atom_id res chain seq x y z
N LYS A 1 1.70 -23.07 -1.76
CA LYS A 1 2.82 -22.26 -1.22
C LYS A 1 3.92 -22.01 -2.25
N MET A 2 4.46 -23.03 -2.93
CA MET A 2 5.61 -22.90 -3.84
C MET A 2 5.44 -21.80 -4.91
N ILE A 3 4.44 -21.90 -5.81
CA ILE A 3 4.22 -20.88 -6.87
C ILE A 3 3.86 -19.48 -6.32
N ASN A 4 3.22 -19.41 -5.15
CA ASN A 4 2.79 -18.16 -4.52
C ASN A 4 3.94 -17.51 -3.71
N SER A 5 5.08 -18.17 -3.60
CA SER A 5 6.27 -17.63 -2.94
C SER A 5 7.08 -16.72 -3.87
N CYS A 6 6.91 -16.83 -5.19
CA CYS A 6 7.59 -15.96 -6.14
C CYS A 6 7.13 -14.50 -5.96
N SER A 7 8.07 -13.56 -5.92
CA SER A 7 7.76 -12.13 -5.78
C SER A 7 7.48 -11.42 -7.11
N LEU A 8 7.51 -12.15 -8.23
CA LEU A 8 7.34 -11.64 -9.60
C LEU A 8 8.27 -10.44 -9.91
N CYS A 9 9.49 -10.45 -9.37
CA CYS A 9 10.44 -9.34 -9.51
C CYS A 9 11.34 -9.40 -10.74
N SER A 10 11.18 -10.47 -11.55
CA SER A 10 11.94 -10.77 -12.78
C SER A 10 13.47 -10.73 -12.65
N LEU A 11 14.03 -10.80 -11.44
CA LEU A 11 15.49 -10.85 -11.26
C LEU A 11 16.09 -12.11 -11.93
N CYS A 12 15.37 -13.23 -11.87
CA CYS A 12 15.77 -14.50 -12.48
C CYS A 12 16.07 -14.36 -13.97
N GLU A 13 15.30 -13.58 -14.72
CA GLU A 13 15.53 -13.31 -16.13
C GLU A 13 16.87 -12.60 -16.35
N VAL A 14 17.15 -11.58 -15.53
CA VAL A 14 18.37 -10.77 -15.64
C VAL A 14 19.64 -11.53 -15.28
N VAL A 15 19.57 -12.44 -14.30
CA VAL A 15 20.75 -13.19 -13.85
C VAL A 15 20.93 -14.53 -14.57
N CYS A 16 19.91 -15.02 -15.28
CA CYS A 16 19.99 -16.28 -16.01
C CYS A 16 20.77 -16.09 -17.33
N PRO A 17 21.83 -16.88 -17.61
CA PRO A 17 22.55 -16.81 -18.88
C PRO A 17 21.67 -17.06 -20.12
N ASN A 18 20.54 -17.76 -19.93
CA ASN A 18 19.59 -18.11 -21.00
C ASN A 18 18.32 -17.24 -20.98
N GLY A 19 18.23 -16.22 -20.12
CA GLY A 19 17.07 -15.32 -20.04
C GLY A 19 15.79 -15.97 -19.48
N LEU A 20 15.89 -17.02 -18.68
CA LEU A 20 14.71 -17.70 -18.14
C LEU A 20 13.99 -16.83 -17.09
N ASN A 21 12.77 -16.40 -17.39
CA ASN A 21 11.91 -15.67 -16.47
C ASN A 21 10.99 -16.61 -15.67
N MET A 22 11.46 -17.07 -14.52
CA MET A 22 10.64 -17.84 -13.58
C MET A 22 9.46 -17.05 -12.98
N GLY A 23 9.51 -15.72 -13.02
CA GLY A 23 8.41 -14.84 -12.62
C GLY A 23 7.19 -15.06 -13.51
N GLU A 24 7.37 -15.03 -14.82
CA GLU A 24 6.32 -15.27 -15.82
C GLU A 24 5.73 -16.67 -15.68
N VAL A 25 6.57 -17.70 -15.59
CA VAL A 25 6.12 -19.09 -15.37
C VAL A 25 5.26 -19.20 -14.10
N CYS A 26 5.66 -18.54 -13.01
CA CYS A 26 4.86 -18.52 -11.78
C CYS A 26 3.55 -17.74 -11.95
N LYS A 27 3.54 -16.64 -12.70
CA LYS A 27 2.34 -15.83 -12.98
C LYS A 27 1.33 -16.63 -13.80
N GLU A 28 1.76 -17.27 -14.88
CA GLU A 28 0.91 -18.14 -15.71
C GLU A 28 0.31 -19.31 -14.89
N ALA A 29 1.13 -19.92 -14.02
CA ALA A 29 0.64 -20.97 -13.12
C ALA A 29 -0.44 -20.46 -12.16
N ARG A 30 -0.28 -19.24 -11.62
CA ARG A 30 -1.30 -18.60 -10.76
C ARG A 30 -2.60 -18.36 -11.53
N GLU A 31 -2.51 -17.77 -12.70
CA GLU A 31 -3.67 -17.51 -13.58
C GLU A 31 -4.40 -18.80 -13.95
N SER A 32 -3.66 -19.85 -14.34
CA SER A 32 -4.23 -21.17 -14.63
C SER A 32 -4.96 -21.75 -13.42
N MET A 33 -4.39 -21.64 -12.22
CA MET A 33 -5.03 -22.13 -11.00
C MET A 33 -6.28 -21.33 -10.62
N VAL A 34 -6.27 -20.00 -10.80
CA VAL A 34 -7.46 -19.15 -10.58
C VAL A 34 -8.56 -19.54 -11.57
N ARG A 35 -8.25 -19.56 -12.87
CA ARG A 35 -9.19 -19.89 -13.95
C ARG A 35 -9.86 -21.26 -13.78
N ARG A 36 -9.12 -22.23 -13.22
CA ARG A 36 -9.61 -23.60 -12.98
C ARG A 36 -10.29 -23.78 -11.62
N GLY A 37 -10.45 -22.72 -10.82
CA GLY A 37 -11.00 -22.78 -9.47
C GLY A 37 -10.17 -23.62 -8.49
N LYS A 38 -8.85 -23.71 -8.72
CA LYS A 38 -7.90 -24.49 -7.91
C LYS A 38 -7.00 -23.64 -7.01
N MET A 39 -6.96 -22.32 -7.23
CA MET A 39 -6.22 -21.42 -6.34
C MET A 39 -6.86 -21.41 -4.96
N PRO A 40 -6.12 -21.74 -3.88
CA PRO A 40 -6.66 -21.66 -2.52
C PRO A 40 -7.11 -20.23 -2.21
N PRO A 41 -8.37 -19.99 -1.82
CA PRO A 41 -8.87 -18.64 -1.56
C PRO A 41 -8.04 -17.91 -0.49
N SER A 42 -7.55 -18.63 0.52
CA SER A 42 -6.76 -18.06 1.60
C SER A 42 -5.39 -17.51 1.19
N ALA A 43 -4.87 -17.86 0.00
CA ALA A 43 -3.53 -17.45 -0.40
C ALA A 43 -3.41 -15.93 -0.59
N HIS A 44 -4.46 -15.29 -1.10
CA HIS A 44 -4.43 -13.88 -1.53
C HIS A 44 -5.71 -13.09 -1.21
N ASP A 45 -6.67 -13.67 -0.49
CA ASP A 45 -7.95 -13.03 -0.14
C ASP A 45 -7.77 -11.67 0.55
N PHE A 46 -6.92 -11.58 1.56
CA PHE A 46 -6.71 -10.34 2.30
C PHE A 46 -6.18 -9.18 1.42
N PRO A 47 -5.07 -9.33 0.67
CA PRO A 47 -4.58 -8.22 -0.16
C PRO A 47 -5.51 -7.88 -1.34
N LEU A 48 -6.35 -8.81 -1.81
CA LEU A 48 -7.41 -8.50 -2.77
C LEU A 48 -8.51 -7.62 -2.14
N ARG A 49 -8.91 -7.91 -0.89
CA ARG A 49 -9.84 -7.06 -0.14
C ARG A 49 -9.27 -5.69 0.20
N ASP A 50 -7.98 -5.59 0.53
CA ASP A 50 -7.29 -4.29 0.72
C ASP A 50 -7.28 -3.46 -0.58
N MET A 51 -7.11 -4.13 -1.72
CA MET A 51 -7.22 -3.51 -3.05
C MET A 51 -8.65 -3.01 -3.33
N GLU A 52 -9.67 -3.83 -3.07
CA GLU A 52 -11.08 -3.45 -3.21
C GLU A 52 -11.43 -2.27 -2.32
N PHE A 53 -11.02 -2.28 -1.04
CA PHE A 53 -11.17 -1.14 -0.14
C PHE A 53 -10.54 0.13 -0.72
N SER A 54 -9.30 0.02 -1.23
CA SER A 54 -8.57 1.13 -1.84
C SER A 54 -9.26 1.69 -3.10
N ASN A 55 -10.12 0.90 -3.74
CA ASN A 55 -10.93 1.28 -4.90
C ASN A 55 -12.39 1.61 -4.56
N SER A 56 -12.79 1.47 -3.30
CA SER A 56 -14.14 1.72 -2.81
C SER A 56 -14.45 3.20 -2.64
N GLY A 57 -15.73 3.54 -2.46
CA GLY A 57 -16.18 4.88 -2.11
C GLY A 57 -15.59 5.43 -0.80
N LYS A 58 -14.94 4.64 0.05
CA LYS A 58 -14.28 5.13 1.27
C LYS A 58 -12.89 5.69 1.05
N SER A 59 -12.17 5.18 0.05
CA SER A 59 -10.77 5.53 -0.21
C SER A 59 -10.56 6.21 -1.55
N ALA A 60 -11.40 5.89 -2.54
CA ALA A 60 -11.20 6.34 -3.91
C ALA A 60 -11.65 7.79 -4.12
N LEU A 61 -10.85 8.55 -4.87
CA LEU A 61 -11.15 9.92 -5.27
C LEU A 61 -10.61 10.20 -6.67
N THR A 62 -11.34 10.99 -7.46
CA THR A 62 -10.84 11.54 -8.73
C THR A 62 -11.44 12.92 -8.92
N ARG A 63 -10.59 13.95 -9.01
CA ARG A 63 -10.99 15.36 -9.18
C ARG A 63 -9.99 16.12 -10.04
N HIS A 64 -10.48 17.12 -10.77
CA HIS A 64 -9.64 18.21 -11.26
C HIS A 64 -9.10 19.03 -10.08
N GLU A 65 -8.03 19.77 -10.33
CA GLU A 65 -7.58 20.80 -9.39
C GLU A 65 -8.69 21.85 -9.16
N PRO A 66 -8.90 22.32 -7.92
CA PRO A 66 -9.88 23.37 -7.65
C PRO A 66 -9.67 24.61 -8.52
N GLY A 67 -10.73 25.09 -9.17
CA GLY A 67 -10.67 26.25 -10.06
C GLY A 67 -10.21 25.95 -11.49
N GLN A 68 -9.89 24.70 -11.82
CA GLN A 68 -9.56 24.27 -13.18
C GLN A 68 -10.71 23.49 -13.81
N GLU A 69 -11.03 23.77 -15.07
CA GLU A 69 -12.04 23.04 -15.85
C GLU A 69 -11.46 21.80 -16.55
N GLY A 70 -10.14 21.65 -16.55
CA GLY A 70 -9.42 20.55 -17.15
C GLY A 70 -8.18 20.19 -16.35
N SER A 71 -7.47 19.15 -16.79
CA SER A 71 -6.18 18.79 -16.22
C SER A 71 -5.21 18.43 -17.32
N SER A 72 -4.04 19.04 -17.29
CA SER A 72 -2.90 18.66 -18.15
C SER A 72 -2.12 17.51 -17.51
N TYR A 73 -2.12 17.45 -16.17
CA TYR A 73 -1.45 16.42 -15.39
C TYR A 73 -2.42 15.72 -14.45
N LEU A 74 -2.10 14.47 -14.10
CA LEU A 74 -2.82 13.67 -13.12
C LEU A 74 -1.84 13.06 -12.12
N PHE A 75 -1.89 13.54 -10.88
CA PHE A 75 -1.13 12.93 -9.81
C PHE A 75 -1.76 11.61 -9.36
N PHE A 76 -1.02 10.52 -9.54
CA PHE A 76 -1.35 9.18 -9.10
C PHE A 76 -0.36 8.71 -8.03
N PRO A 77 -0.62 8.98 -6.73
CA PRO A 77 0.29 8.60 -5.65
C PRO A 77 0.37 7.08 -5.40
N GLY A 78 -0.65 6.34 -5.87
CA GLY A 78 -0.87 4.94 -5.51
C GLY A 78 -1.47 4.76 -4.11
N CYS A 79 -2.12 3.61 -3.89
CA CYS A 79 -2.88 3.36 -2.66
C CYS A 79 -1.99 3.23 -1.40
N GLN A 80 -0.82 2.60 -1.52
CA GLN A 80 0.03 2.31 -0.36
C GLN A 80 0.76 3.55 0.17
N LEU A 81 1.00 4.58 -0.67
CA LEU A 81 1.59 5.84 -0.19
C LEU A 81 0.58 6.57 0.70
N GLY A 82 -0.69 6.65 0.29
CA GLY A 82 -1.76 7.18 1.13
C GLY A 82 -2.02 6.34 2.39
N ALA A 83 -1.72 5.04 2.35
CA ALA A 83 -1.84 4.16 3.51
C ALA A 83 -0.71 4.32 4.52
N SER A 84 0.54 4.51 4.05
CA SER A 84 1.73 4.54 4.92
C SER A 84 2.15 5.94 5.33
N ALA A 85 1.98 6.93 4.45
CA ALA A 85 2.42 8.31 4.68
C ALA A 85 1.48 9.32 4.00
N PRO A 86 0.20 9.43 4.44
CA PRO A 86 -0.81 10.26 3.79
C PRO A 86 -0.41 11.74 3.68
N ALA A 87 0.27 12.28 4.70
CA ALA A 87 0.73 13.67 4.69
C ALA A 87 1.68 13.99 3.52
N TYR A 88 2.44 13.02 3.01
CA TYR A 88 3.29 13.26 1.82
C TYR A 88 2.50 13.27 0.53
N VAL A 89 1.35 12.58 0.45
CA VAL A 89 0.45 12.73 -0.71
C VAL A 89 -0.06 14.16 -0.79
N GLU A 90 -0.45 14.74 0.34
CA GLU A 90 -0.94 16.12 0.43
C GLU A 90 0.14 17.12 0.01
N LYS A 91 1.32 17.05 0.63
CA LYS A 91 2.45 17.95 0.34
C LYS A 91 2.95 17.83 -1.09
N THR A 92 2.97 16.61 -1.66
CA THR A 92 3.34 16.41 -3.06
C THR A 92 2.28 17.00 -3.98
N TYR A 93 0.99 16.80 -3.71
CA TYR A 93 -0.08 17.37 -4.53
C TYR A 93 -0.03 18.91 -4.54
N GLU A 94 0.12 19.53 -3.37
CA GLU A 94 0.30 20.98 -3.24
C GLU A 94 1.51 21.49 -4.04
N TYR A 95 2.66 20.81 -3.91
CA TYR A 95 3.85 21.15 -4.68
C TYR A 95 3.58 21.08 -6.20
N LEU A 96 2.94 20.00 -6.68
CA LEU A 96 2.66 19.83 -8.10
C LEU A 96 1.73 20.93 -8.63
N CYS A 97 0.64 21.24 -7.93
CA CYS A 97 -0.26 22.34 -8.29
C CYS A 97 0.47 23.70 -8.32
N SER A 98 1.43 23.93 -7.42
CA SER A 98 2.20 25.17 -7.39
C SER A 98 3.23 25.31 -8.51
N LYS A 99 3.70 24.19 -9.07
CA LYS A 99 4.81 24.17 -10.05
C LYS A 99 4.36 23.95 -11.48
N LEU A 100 3.25 23.24 -11.70
CA LEU A 100 2.78 22.87 -13.03
C LEU A 100 1.60 23.74 -13.44
N SER A 101 1.65 24.23 -14.69
CA SER A 101 0.54 24.95 -15.30
C SER A 101 -0.45 23.99 -15.98
N GLY A 102 -1.67 24.46 -16.22
CA GLY A 102 -2.70 23.68 -16.93
C GLY A 102 -3.47 22.67 -16.07
N GLY A 103 -3.32 22.75 -14.74
CA GLY A 103 -4.11 21.99 -13.76
C GLY A 103 -3.60 20.57 -13.51
N VAL A 104 -3.53 20.20 -12.23
CA VAL A 104 -3.12 18.88 -11.75
C VAL A 104 -4.31 18.17 -11.11
N GLY A 105 -4.91 17.23 -11.83
CA GLY A 105 -5.91 16.33 -11.28
C GLY A 105 -5.31 15.40 -10.21
N LEU A 106 -6.15 14.92 -9.30
CA LEU A 106 -5.77 13.94 -8.27
C LEU A 106 -6.57 12.66 -8.44
N MET A 107 -5.90 11.50 -8.48
CA MET A 107 -6.55 10.19 -8.43
C MET A 107 -5.99 9.33 -7.29
N LEU A 108 -6.76 9.20 -6.22
CA LEU A 108 -6.47 8.28 -5.11
C LEU A 108 -7.17 6.95 -5.40
N ARG A 109 -6.46 5.91 -5.81
CA ARG A 109 -6.98 4.54 -6.04
C ARG A 109 -5.83 3.51 -6.04
N CYS A 110 -6.17 2.22 -6.04
CA CYS A 110 -5.20 1.16 -6.35
C CYS A 110 -5.14 0.92 -7.87
N CYS A 111 -3.93 0.67 -8.40
CA CYS A 111 -3.73 0.37 -9.82
C CYS A 111 -4.16 -1.05 -10.25
N GLY A 112 -4.49 -1.93 -9.29
CA GLY A 112 -4.85 -3.33 -9.58
C GLY A 112 -3.69 -4.33 -9.51
N ALA A 113 -2.47 -3.88 -9.24
CA ALA A 113 -1.29 -4.77 -9.17
C ALA A 113 -1.48 -6.01 -8.27
N PRO A 114 -2.13 -5.96 -7.09
CA PRO A 114 -2.39 -7.17 -6.30
C PRO A 114 -3.19 -8.24 -7.05
N ALA A 115 -4.20 -7.85 -7.84
CA ALA A 115 -5.00 -8.78 -8.65
C ALA A 115 -4.19 -9.38 -9.80
N GLU A 116 -3.41 -8.54 -10.49
CA GLU A 116 -2.50 -8.98 -11.55
C GLU A 116 -1.51 -10.04 -11.04
N TRP A 117 -0.86 -9.76 -9.90
CA TRP A 117 0.16 -10.63 -9.34
C TRP A 117 -0.34 -12.01 -8.93
N VAL A 118 -1.63 -12.13 -8.62
CA VAL A 118 -2.22 -13.38 -8.11
C VAL A 118 -3.05 -14.11 -9.17
N GLY A 119 -3.07 -13.59 -10.40
CA GLY A 119 -3.76 -14.18 -11.53
C GLY A 119 -5.27 -13.95 -11.56
N GLN A 120 -5.77 -12.96 -10.80
CA GLN A 120 -7.18 -12.54 -10.81
C GLN A 120 -7.43 -11.55 -11.95
N GLN A 121 -7.33 -12.05 -13.19
CA GLN A 121 -7.34 -11.22 -14.41
C GLN A 121 -8.60 -10.35 -14.51
N GLU A 122 -9.78 -10.89 -14.24
CA GLU A 122 -11.03 -10.11 -14.29
C GLU A 122 -11.04 -8.91 -13.34
N MET A 123 -10.55 -9.10 -12.10
CA MET A 123 -10.45 -8.02 -11.11
C MET A 123 -9.42 -6.97 -11.54
N PHE A 124 -8.31 -7.41 -12.16
CA PHE A 124 -7.29 -6.51 -12.69
C PHE A 124 -7.84 -5.66 -13.85
N ASP A 125 -8.50 -6.30 -14.81
CA ASP A 125 -9.10 -5.64 -15.98
C ASP A 125 -10.15 -4.62 -15.54
N GLN A 126 -10.99 -4.96 -14.56
CA GLN A 126 -11.96 -4.02 -13.97
C GLN A 126 -11.28 -2.81 -13.31
N ALA A 127 -10.19 -3.03 -12.58
CA ALA A 127 -9.45 -1.93 -11.94
C ALA A 127 -8.84 -0.98 -12.97
N VAL A 128 -8.22 -1.52 -14.04
CA VAL A 128 -7.64 -0.75 -15.15
C VAL A 128 -8.71 -0.04 -15.97
N ALA A 129 -9.82 -0.70 -16.27
CA ALA A 129 -10.94 -0.11 -17.02
C ALA A 129 -11.53 1.10 -16.30
N GLU A 130 -11.71 1.01 -14.97
CA GLU A 130 -12.21 2.12 -14.18
C GLU A 130 -11.19 3.28 -14.08
N ILE A 131 -9.88 3.00 -13.98
CA ILE A 131 -8.85 4.05 -14.09
C ILE A 131 -8.94 4.73 -15.46
N ARG A 132 -9.08 3.95 -16.54
CA ARG A 132 -9.22 4.49 -17.90
C ARG A 132 -10.47 5.35 -18.05
N HIS A 133 -11.60 4.92 -17.50
CA HIS A 133 -12.84 5.69 -17.52
C HIS A 133 -12.67 7.05 -16.81
N ARG A 134 -12.08 7.04 -15.61
CA ARG A 134 -11.82 8.26 -14.84
C ARG A 134 -10.78 9.17 -15.50
N TRP A 135 -9.71 8.60 -16.04
CA TRP A 135 -8.66 9.31 -16.75
C TRP A 135 -9.19 10.02 -18.00
N LYS A 136 -10.02 9.33 -18.80
CA LYS A 136 -10.74 9.95 -19.92
C LYS A 136 -11.68 11.06 -19.46
N GLY A 137 -12.37 10.85 -18.34
CA GLY A 137 -13.22 11.86 -17.71
C GLY A 137 -12.47 13.13 -17.28
N LEU A 138 -11.15 13.07 -17.09
CA LEU A 138 -10.30 14.23 -16.80
C LEU A 138 -9.67 14.86 -18.06
N GLY A 139 -9.99 14.37 -19.27
CA GLY A 139 -9.41 14.87 -20.51
C GLY A 139 -8.09 14.21 -20.93
N GLU A 140 -7.84 12.97 -20.46
CA GLU A 140 -6.63 12.21 -20.76
C GLU A 140 -5.29 12.90 -20.39
N PRO A 141 -5.15 13.48 -19.17
CA PRO A 141 -3.92 14.15 -18.71
C PRO A 141 -2.70 13.24 -18.65
N ASP A 142 -1.50 13.82 -18.60
CA ASP A 142 -0.26 13.07 -18.36
C ASP A 142 -0.17 12.62 -16.90
N PHE A 143 0.16 11.35 -16.67
CA PHE A 143 0.29 10.80 -15.33
C PHE A 143 1.62 11.21 -14.67
N ILE A 144 1.53 11.66 -13.42
CA ILE A 144 2.66 11.81 -12.50
C ILE A 144 2.54 10.76 -11.42
N VAL A 145 3.45 9.78 -11.40
CA VAL A 145 3.30 8.56 -10.60
C VAL A 145 4.36 8.45 -9.51
N ALA A 146 3.93 8.36 -8.25
CA ALA A 146 4.84 8.22 -7.11
C ALA A 146 5.20 6.77 -6.76
N CYS A 147 4.32 5.82 -7.09
CA CYS A 147 4.49 4.41 -6.71
C CYS A 147 5.10 3.60 -7.85
N SER A 148 6.22 2.92 -7.59
CA SER A 148 6.96 2.12 -8.57
C SER A 148 6.13 0.99 -9.20
N SER A 149 5.22 0.36 -8.45
CA SER A 149 4.35 -0.69 -8.99
C SER A 149 3.20 -0.10 -9.81
N CYS A 150 2.70 1.07 -9.43
CA CYS A 150 1.70 1.78 -10.23
C CYS A 150 2.31 2.26 -11.54
N TYR A 151 3.57 2.72 -11.55
CA TYR A 151 4.28 3.12 -12.76
C TYR A 151 4.30 1.99 -13.79
N GLN A 152 4.71 0.78 -13.39
CA GLN A 152 4.73 -0.38 -14.29
C GLN A 152 3.33 -0.75 -14.83
N VAL A 153 2.32 -0.79 -13.95
CA VAL A 153 0.94 -1.11 -14.36
C VAL A 153 0.42 -0.07 -15.34
N LEU A 154 0.63 1.22 -15.07
CA LEU A 154 0.15 2.30 -15.94
C LEU A 154 0.91 2.29 -17.27
N LYS A 155 2.24 2.17 -17.27
CA LYS A 155 3.06 2.08 -18.48
C LYS A 155 2.65 0.91 -19.39
N ASN A 156 2.22 -0.21 -18.82
CA ASN A 156 1.77 -1.38 -19.59
C ASN A 156 0.34 -1.23 -20.15
N ASN A 157 -0.47 -0.30 -19.64
CA ASN A 157 -1.91 -0.22 -19.94
C ASN A 157 -2.36 1.13 -20.53
N PHE A 158 -1.51 2.14 -20.51
CA PHE A 158 -1.78 3.51 -20.98
C PHE A 158 -0.64 3.95 -21.91
N PRO A 159 -0.83 5.01 -22.73
CA PRO A 159 0.23 5.52 -23.61
C PRO A 159 1.52 5.79 -22.83
N PRO A 160 2.64 5.08 -23.11
CA PRO A 160 3.85 5.16 -22.29
C PRO A 160 4.47 6.57 -22.23
N ASP A 161 4.28 7.37 -23.28
CA ASP A 161 4.71 8.77 -23.39
C ASP A 161 3.95 9.71 -22.44
N LYS A 162 2.81 9.26 -21.89
CA LYS A 162 2.04 9.99 -20.88
C LYS A 162 2.37 9.60 -19.44
N ILE A 163 3.38 8.76 -19.18
CA ILE A 163 3.69 8.25 -17.84
C ILE A 163 5.04 8.76 -17.35
N THR A 164 5.01 9.69 -16.40
CA THR A 164 6.22 10.28 -15.79
C THR A 164 6.32 9.93 -14.32
N SER A 165 7.51 9.58 -13.84
CA SER A 165 7.72 9.37 -12.42
C SER A 165 7.76 10.69 -11.66
N LEU A 166 7.21 10.72 -10.45
CA LEU A 166 7.33 11.86 -9.53
C LEU A 166 8.79 12.28 -9.31
N TRP A 167 9.73 11.31 -9.32
CA TRP A 167 11.15 11.59 -9.08
C TRP A 167 11.77 12.38 -10.22
N GLU A 168 11.33 12.15 -11.45
CA GLU A 168 11.75 12.95 -12.61
C GLU A 168 11.23 14.38 -12.50
N ILE A 169 9.98 14.56 -12.04
CA ILE A 169 9.41 15.90 -11.82
C ILE A 169 10.23 16.67 -10.78
N TYR A 170 10.52 16.08 -9.62
CA TYR A 170 11.38 16.73 -8.63
C TYR A 170 12.79 16.99 -9.16
N ASP A 171 13.33 16.10 -10.00
CA ASP A 171 14.66 16.28 -10.54
C ASP A 171 14.73 17.43 -11.56
N GLN A 172 13.71 17.56 -12.41
CA GLN A 172 13.66 18.58 -13.47
C GLN A 172 13.19 19.94 -12.95
N MET A 173 12.16 19.96 -12.09
CA MET A 173 11.49 21.19 -11.63
C MET A 173 12.05 21.72 -10.29
N GLY A 174 12.96 20.97 -9.66
CA GLY A 174 13.57 21.31 -8.38
C GLY A 174 12.74 20.84 -7.18
N LEU A 175 13.32 20.92 -5.99
CA LEU A 175 12.66 20.47 -4.75
C LEU A 175 11.75 21.56 -4.16
N PRO A 176 10.79 21.19 -3.28
CA PRO A 176 10.02 22.17 -2.51
C PRO A 176 10.91 23.12 -1.71
N GLU A 177 10.44 24.34 -1.49
CA GLU A 177 11.15 25.33 -0.66
C GLU A 177 11.27 24.84 0.80
N GLY A 178 12.35 25.26 1.48
CA GLY A 178 12.62 24.85 2.86
C GLY A 178 13.09 23.41 3.02
N CYS A 179 13.39 22.71 1.93
CA CYS A 179 14.02 21.39 1.98
C CYS A 179 15.42 21.51 2.61
N ALA A 180 15.69 20.74 3.66
CA ALA A 180 16.99 20.76 4.34
C ALA A 180 18.08 20.22 3.39
N THR A 181 19.05 21.07 3.05
CA THR A 181 20.20 20.73 2.19
C THR A 181 21.51 20.61 2.96
N GLU A 182 21.54 20.98 4.24
CA GLU A 182 22.71 20.84 5.12
C GLU A 182 22.81 19.44 5.76
N ASN A 183 22.44 18.39 5.03
CA ASN A 183 22.65 17.02 5.52
C ASN A 183 24.07 16.56 5.18
N SER A 184 24.60 15.57 5.90
CA SER A 184 25.88 14.95 5.55
C SER A 184 25.86 13.43 5.80
N GLY A 185 24.69 12.82 5.69
CA GLY A 185 24.48 11.39 5.93
C GLY A 185 24.83 10.52 4.73
N THR A 186 25.17 9.26 4.99
CA THR A 186 25.28 8.22 3.96
C THR A 186 24.03 7.36 3.96
N VAL A 187 23.44 7.11 2.79
CA VAL A 187 22.29 6.21 2.63
C VAL A 187 22.56 5.15 1.58
N ALA A 188 22.17 3.90 1.87
CA ALA A 188 22.19 2.81 0.92
C ALA A 188 20.90 2.81 0.09
N VAL A 189 21.01 3.06 -1.21
CA VAL A 189 19.84 3.26 -2.09
C VAL A 189 19.31 1.94 -2.62
N HIS A 190 18.07 1.62 -2.25
CA HIS A 190 17.34 0.46 -2.77
C HIS A 190 16.42 0.86 -3.92
N ASP A 191 16.78 0.42 -5.13
CA ASP A 191 15.92 0.57 -6.30
C ASP A 191 14.75 -0.41 -6.29
N ALA A 192 13.54 0.07 -6.52
CA ALA A 192 12.39 -0.81 -6.58
C ALA A 192 12.50 -1.77 -7.78
N CYS A 193 12.26 -3.06 -7.55
CA CYS A 193 12.37 -4.08 -8.60
C CYS A 193 11.40 -3.87 -9.78
N THR A 194 10.29 -3.14 -9.58
CA THR A 194 9.35 -2.78 -10.65
C THR A 194 9.80 -1.59 -11.50
N THR A 195 10.92 -0.95 -11.15
CA THR A 195 11.57 0.10 -11.95
C THR A 195 12.92 -0.37 -12.48
N ARG A 196 13.16 -1.69 -12.53
CA ARG A 196 14.46 -2.29 -12.87
C ARG A 196 15.05 -1.77 -14.19
N GLN A 197 14.19 -1.55 -15.18
CA GLN A 197 14.58 -1.08 -16.52
C GLN A 197 14.45 0.44 -16.70
N GLU A 198 14.07 1.16 -15.64
CA GLU A 198 13.80 2.61 -15.69
C GLU A 198 15.01 3.39 -15.18
N ARG A 199 16.12 3.35 -15.94
CA ARG A 199 17.40 3.98 -15.55
C ARG A 199 17.27 5.46 -15.23
N HIS A 200 16.41 6.16 -15.96
CA HIS A 200 16.15 7.60 -15.77
C HIS A 200 15.52 7.88 -14.39
N ILE A 201 14.66 6.99 -13.88
CA ILE A 201 14.14 7.10 -12.50
C ILE A 201 15.27 6.89 -11.49
N HIS A 202 16.14 5.90 -11.71
CA HIS A 202 17.28 5.65 -10.82
C HIS A 202 18.20 6.86 -10.76
N GLU A 203 18.50 7.47 -11.91
CA GLU A 203 19.33 8.67 -12.03
C GLU A 203 18.70 9.88 -11.34
N ALA A 204 17.40 10.12 -11.56
CA ALA A 204 16.66 11.19 -10.88
C ALA A 204 16.75 11.07 -9.35
N VAL A 205 16.59 9.85 -8.80
CA VAL A 205 16.73 9.59 -7.37
C VAL A 205 18.13 9.96 -6.85
N ARG A 206 19.21 9.56 -7.55
CA ARG A 206 20.58 9.93 -7.13
C ARG A 206 20.82 11.43 -7.25
N SER A 207 20.31 12.07 -8.31
CA SER A 207 20.42 13.51 -8.51
C SER A 207 19.75 14.29 -7.37
N ILE A 208 18.53 13.89 -6.98
CA ILE A 208 17.83 14.44 -5.82
C ILE A 208 18.67 14.27 -4.55
N LEU A 209 19.22 13.08 -4.29
CA LEU A 209 20.03 12.84 -3.09
C LEU A 209 21.29 13.70 -3.05
N LYS A 210 21.94 13.90 -4.20
CA LYS A 210 23.08 14.81 -4.31
C LYS A 210 22.68 16.25 -3.97
N ARG A 211 21.52 16.73 -4.42
CA ARG A 211 21.00 18.07 -4.07
C ARG A 211 20.64 18.19 -2.59
N LEU A 212 20.22 17.10 -1.96
CA LEU A 212 19.97 17.01 -0.52
C LEU A 212 21.26 16.83 0.32
N ASN A 213 22.43 16.81 -0.34
CA ASN A 213 23.75 16.61 0.25
C ASN A 213 23.92 15.25 0.99
N TYR A 214 23.31 14.19 0.46
CA TYR A 214 23.54 12.82 0.93
C TYR A 214 24.60 12.10 0.09
N HIS A 215 25.43 11.32 0.76
CA HIS A 215 26.31 10.35 0.10
C HIS A 215 25.53 9.08 -0.22
N VAL A 216 25.62 8.63 -1.48
CA VAL A 216 24.95 7.41 -1.95
C VAL A 216 25.90 6.23 -1.83
N GLU A 217 25.51 5.25 -1.02
CA GLU A 217 26.08 3.90 -1.03
C GLU A 217 25.22 3.01 -1.95
N GLU A 218 25.86 2.33 -2.88
CA GLU A 218 25.18 1.37 -3.75
C GLU A 218 25.29 -0.04 -3.15
N PHE A 219 24.18 -0.78 -3.11
CA PHE A 219 24.23 -2.20 -2.77
C PHE A 219 25.06 -2.98 -3.78
N LYS A 220 25.62 -4.13 -3.37
CA LYS A 220 26.26 -5.09 -4.28
C LYS A 220 25.38 -5.44 -5.48
N PHE A 221 24.07 -5.56 -5.24
CA PHE A 221 23.06 -5.75 -6.26
C PHE A 221 22.10 -4.56 -6.26
N SER A 222 22.33 -3.61 -7.17
CA SER A 222 21.50 -2.40 -7.35
C SER A 222 20.98 -2.28 -8.78
N ARG A 223 20.12 -1.28 -9.04
CA ARG A 223 19.51 -0.98 -10.33
C ARG A 223 18.89 -2.22 -10.99
N GLU A 224 19.42 -2.61 -12.15
CA GLU A 224 19.00 -3.75 -12.95
C GLU A 224 19.14 -5.08 -12.21
N LYS A 225 19.99 -5.15 -11.19
CA LYS A 225 20.24 -6.37 -10.41
C LYS A 225 19.60 -6.34 -9.04
N THR A 226 18.85 -5.29 -8.67
CA THR A 226 18.25 -5.19 -7.33
C THR A 226 17.41 -6.41 -6.98
N GLU A 227 17.63 -6.95 -5.79
CA GLU A 227 16.81 -8.03 -5.26
C GLU A 227 15.57 -7.49 -4.56
N CYS A 228 14.49 -8.27 -4.57
CA CYS A 228 13.20 -7.83 -4.07
C CYS A 228 13.18 -7.68 -2.54
N CYS A 229 12.46 -6.67 -2.04
CA CYS A 229 12.15 -6.51 -0.60
C CYS A 229 11.13 -7.55 -0.07
N GLY A 230 10.59 -8.39 -0.95
CA GLY A 230 9.66 -9.46 -0.63
C GLY A 230 8.18 -9.07 -0.56
N TYR A 231 7.81 -7.85 -0.97
CA TYR A 231 6.41 -7.41 -1.04
C TYR A 231 5.70 -7.82 -2.34
N GLY A 232 6.36 -7.61 -3.49
CA GLY A 232 5.81 -7.95 -4.80
C GLY A 232 5.38 -9.41 -4.89
N GLY A 233 4.41 -9.72 -5.73
CA GLY A 233 3.87 -11.07 -5.84
C GLY A 233 3.09 -11.55 -4.59
N LEU A 234 2.94 -10.70 -3.57
CA LEU A 234 2.24 -10.95 -2.30
C LEU A 234 2.82 -12.12 -1.49
N MET A 235 4.13 -12.34 -1.60
CA MET A 235 4.83 -13.40 -0.86
C MET A 235 4.63 -13.28 0.65
N CYS A 236 4.57 -12.07 1.21
CA CYS A 236 4.33 -11.86 2.63
C CYS A 236 2.96 -12.37 3.13
N PHE A 237 1.98 -12.52 2.25
CA PHE A 237 0.68 -13.11 2.58
C PHE A 237 0.66 -14.62 2.29
N ALA A 238 1.26 -15.05 1.18
CA ALA A 238 1.23 -16.45 0.76
C ALA A 238 2.25 -17.34 1.47
N ASN A 239 3.40 -16.79 1.89
CA ASN A 239 4.47 -17.48 2.60
C ASN A 239 5.20 -16.54 3.59
N PRO A 240 4.56 -16.19 4.72
CA PRO A 240 5.12 -15.24 5.69
C PRO A 240 6.52 -15.61 6.22
N PRO A 241 6.83 -16.87 6.57
CA PRO A 241 8.17 -17.25 7.03
C PRO A 241 9.27 -16.95 5.99
N LEU A 242 9.00 -17.20 4.71
CA LEU A 242 9.94 -16.86 3.64
C LEU A 242 10.10 -15.34 3.49
N ALA A 243 9.01 -14.58 3.61
CA ALA A 243 9.08 -13.13 3.53
C ALA A 243 9.88 -12.49 4.69
N VAL A 244 9.85 -13.10 5.88
CA VAL A 244 10.72 -12.74 7.01
C VAL A 244 12.17 -13.05 6.67
N ASN A 245 12.49 -14.28 6.24
CA ASN A 245 13.85 -14.66 5.84
C ASN A 245 14.43 -13.75 4.74
N VAL A 246 13.61 -13.32 3.78
CA VAL A 246 14.02 -12.38 2.74
C VAL A 246 14.38 -11.03 3.36
N VAL A 247 13.53 -10.48 4.24
CA VAL A 247 13.84 -9.19 4.90
C VAL A 247 15.09 -9.30 5.77
N ASP A 248 15.20 -10.33 6.61
CA ASP A 248 16.33 -10.54 7.52
C ASP A 248 17.66 -10.59 6.79
N ARG A 249 17.71 -11.27 5.63
CA ARG A 249 18.90 -11.25 4.76
C ARG A 249 19.16 -9.85 4.19
N ARG A 250 18.13 -9.21 3.64
CA ARG A 250 18.25 -7.94 2.92
C ARG A 250 18.69 -6.79 3.84
N ILE A 251 18.29 -6.78 5.10
CA ILE A 251 18.66 -5.72 6.06
C ILE A 251 20.11 -5.79 6.54
N GLN A 252 20.81 -6.89 6.28
CA GLN A 252 22.21 -7.10 6.64
C GLN A 252 23.18 -6.67 5.54
N GLU A 253 22.69 -6.30 4.34
CA GLU A 253 23.54 -6.02 3.18
C GLU A 253 24.33 -4.71 3.27
N SER A 254 23.90 -3.78 4.11
CA SER A 254 24.64 -2.55 4.40
C SER A 254 24.38 -2.08 5.83
N GLN A 255 25.39 -1.44 6.43
CA GLN A 255 25.28 -0.82 7.74
C GLN A 255 24.63 0.58 7.68
N ALA A 256 24.72 1.28 6.54
CA ALA A 256 24.13 2.60 6.34
C ALA A 256 22.59 2.57 6.46
N ASP A 257 21.98 3.72 6.70
CA ASP A 257 20.52 3.85 6.65
C ASP A 257 20.02 3.56 5.24
N TYR A 258 18.91 2.83 5.11
CA TYR A 258 18.37 2.51 3.80
C TYR A 258 17.54 3.67 3.28
N LEU A 259 17.61 3.91 1.98
CA LEU A 259 16.71 4.81 1.28
C LEU A 259 15.96 4.04 0.21
N THR A 260 14.63 4.20 0.20
CA THR A 260 13.79 3.68 -0.87
C THR A 260 12.92 4.79 -1.44
N TYR A 261 12.41 4.60 -2.65
CA TYR A 261 11.38 5.44 -3.27
C TYR A 261 10.10 4.63 -3.59
N CYS A 262 9.98 3.46 -2.95
CA CYS A 262 8.79 2.64 -2.92
C CYS A 262 8.39 2.43 -1.46
N VAL A 263 7.25 2.99 -1.08
CA VAL A 263 6.79 2.98 0.32
C VAL A 263 6.66 1.58 0.93
N MET A 264 6.34 0.57 0.11
CA MET A 264 6.28 -0.81 0.57
C MET A 264 7.67 -1.41 0.78
N CYS A 265 8.68 -1.05 -0.02
CA CYS A 265 10.05 -1.46 0.27
C CYS A 265 10.52 -0.88 1.60
N ARG A 266 10.22 0.41 1.86
CA ARG A 266 10.51 1.05 3.14
C ARG A 266 9.84 0.36 4.31
N ASP A 267 8.54 0.09 4.22
CA ASP A 267 7.80 -0.58 5.29
C ASP A 267 8.28 -2.03 5.52
N ARG A 268 8.71 -2.74 4.46
CA ARG A 268 9.29 -4.09 4.59
C ARG A 268 10.63 -4.06 5.32
N PHE A 269 11.55 -3.18 4.97
CA PHE A 269 12.83 -3.09 5.68
C PHE A 269 12.68 -2.59 7.12
N ALA A 270 11.80 -1.61 7.34
CA ALA A 270 11.47 -1.15 8.69
C ALA A 270 10.85 -2.26 9.55
N SER A 271 10.09 -3.19 8.96
CA SER A 271 9.55 -4.35 9.69
C SER A 271 10.63 -5.32 10.21
N GLY A 272 11.81 -5.35 9.58
CA GLY A 272 12.99 -6.07 10.07
C GLY A 272 13.84 -5.25 11.03
N GLY A 273 13.40 -4.06 11.46
CA GLY A 273 14.15 -3.18 12.34
C GLY A 273 15.24 -2.34 11.65
N LYS A 274 15.33 -2.36 10.32
CA LYS A 274 16.29 -1.52 9.60
C LYS A 274 15.82 -0.07 9.55
N ARG A 275 16.69 0.84 9.98
CA ARG A 275 16.52 2.27 9.78
C ARG A 275 16.39 2.56 8.28
N THR A 276 15.20 3.02 7.88
CA THR A 276 14.84 3.13 6.48
C THR A 276 14.01 4.37 6.20
N PHE A 277 14.52 5.22 5.31
CA PHE A 277 13.82 6.36 4.75
C PHE A 277 13.05 5.99 3.49
N HIS A 278 11.89 6.62 3.33
CA HIS A 278 11.35 6.91 2.00
C HIS A 278 11.96 8.23 1.50
N LEU A 279 12.14 8.41 0.18
CA LEU A 279 12.71 9.65 -0.36
C LEU A 279 11.91 10.91 0.06
N LEU A 280 10.60 10.79 0.23
CA LEU A 280 9.75 11.87 0.76
C LEU A 280 10.03 12.19 2.23
N ASP A 281 10.55 11.25 3.04
CA ASP A 281 11.01 11.53 4.40
C ASP A 281 12.20 12.51 4.36
N LEU A 282 13.08 12.38 3.35
CA LEU A 282 14.21 13.30 3.18
C LEU A 282 13.77 14.66 2.62
N ILE A 283 12.82 14.68 1.69
CA ILE A 283 12.32 15.92 1.07
C ILE A 283 11.46 16.75 2.04
N TYR A 284 10.53 16.12 2.77
CA TYR A 284 9.50 16.83 3.55
C TYR A 284 9.58 16.66 5.07
N GLY A 285 10.40 15.73 5.55
CA GLY A 285 10.52 15.40 6.96
C GLY A 285 11.48 16.32 7.71
N ALA A 286 11.18 16.63 8.98
CA ALA A 286 12.07 17.40 9.83
C ALA A 286 12.98 16.48 10.67
N ASP A 287 12.40 15.62 11.49
CA ASP A 287 13.13 14.72 12.40
C ASP A 287 13.57 13.44 11.68
N LYS A 288 14.80 13.46 11.14
CA LYS A 288 15.34 12.33 10.36
C LYS A 288 15.51 11.07 11.21
N ASP A 289 15.92 11.20 12.47
CA ASP A 289 16.14 10.02 13.32
C ASP A 289 14.82 9.28 13.60
N LYS A 290 13.77 10.02 13.96
CA LYS A 290 12.44 9.45 14.15
C LYS A 290 11.88 8.85 12.87
N LEU A 291 12.10 9.49 11.72
CA LEU A 291 11.59 9.01 10.43
C LEU A 291 12.28 7.72 9.97
N ALA A 292 13.59 7.59 10.21
CA ALA A 292 14.36 6.38 9.93
C ALA A 292 13.88 5.18 10.76
N HIS A 293 13.57 5.41 12.04
CA HIS A 293 13.08 4.38 12.96
C HIS A 293 11.57 4.11 12.85
N ARG A 294 10.84 4.90 12.05
CA ARG A 294 9.37 4.80 11.97
C ARG A 294 8.95 3.42 11.47
N LYS A 295 8.18 2.70 12.28
CA LYS A 295 7.49 1.47 11.86
C LYS A 295 6.42 1.78 10.81
N GLY A 296 6.21 0.87 9.87
CA GLY A 296 5.08 0.95 8.95
C GLY A 296 3.75 0.80 9.72
N PRO A 297 2.64 1.39 9.23
CA PRO A 297 1.35 1.20 9.87
C PRO A 297 0.85 -0.24 9.70
N GLY A 298 0.13 -0.72 10.72
CA GLY A 298 -0.62 -1.98 10.64
C GLY A 298 -1.81 -1.88 9.70
N TYR A 299 -2.44 -3.01 9.39
CA TYR A 299 -3.45 -3.07 8.33
C TYR A 299 -4.69 -2.21 8.58
N SER A 300 -5.19 -2.16 9.82
CA SER A 300 -6.32 -1.30 10.18
C SER A 300 -5.98 0.19 10.00
N GLN A 301 -4.77 0.57 10.41
CA GLN A 301 -4.30 1.94 10.25
C GLN A 301 -4.14 2.33 8.78
N ARG A 302 -3.77 1.37 7.90
CA ARG A 302 -3.68 1.60 6.45
C ARG A 302 -5.05 1.92 5.84
N HIS A 303 -6.09 1.17 6.22
CA HIS A 303 -7.47 1.47 5.83
C HIS A 303 -7.86 2.88 6.26
N GLU A 304 -7.67 3.16 7.54
CA GLU A 304 -8.03 4.45 8.14
C GLU A 304 -7.26 5.61 7.50
N ASN A 305 -5.95 5.48 7.28
CA ASN A 305 -5.12 6.52 6.68
C ASN A 305 -5.60 6.89 5.28
N ARG A 306 -5.97 5.90 4.46
CA ARG A 306 -6.51 6.17 3.12
C ARG A 306 -7.87 6.86 3.16
N ALA A 307 -8.77 6.42 4.05
CA ALA A 307 -10.08 7.05 4.22
C ALA A 307 -9.96 8.49 4.75
N ARG A 308 -9.12 8.71 5.77
CA ARG A 308 -8.82 10.03 6.32
C ARG A 308 -8.18 10.94 5.28
N LEU A 309 -7.22 10.44 4.49
CA LEU A 309 -6.62 11.19 3.39
C LEU A 309 -7.69 11.66 2.41
N LYS A 310 -8.53 10.76 1.90
CA LYS A 310 -9.64 11.13 1.00
C LYS A 310 -10.52 12.21 1.64
N ASN A 311 -10.97 11.99 2.87
CA ASN A 311 -11.89 12.90 3.54
C ASN A 311 -11.26 14.27 3.79
N LYS A 312 -9.97 14.31 4.13
CA LYS A 312 -9.21 15.55 4.28
C LYS A 312 -9.10 16.28 2.95
N MET A 313 -8.72 15.60 1.87
CA MET A 313 -8.66 16.21 0.53
C MET A 313 -10.03 16.78 0.11
N LEU A 314 -11.12 16.04 0.31
CA LEU A 314 -12.47 16.52 0.02
C LEU A 314 -12.81 17.80 0.79
N ARG A 315 -12.56 17.84 2.11
CA ARG A 315 -12.91 19.00 2.95
C ARG A 315 -12.01 20.21 2.71
N GLU A 316 -10.70 19.97 2.70
CA GLU A 316 -9.70 21.05 2.76
C GLU A 316 -9.32 21.56 1.38
N VAL A 317 -9.24 20.68 0.38
CA VAL A 317 -8.81 21.03 -0.99
C VAL A 317 -10.02 21.25 -1.89
N PHE A 318 -10.91 20.26 -2.00
CA PHE A 318 -12.04 20.31 -2.95
C PHE A 318 -13.31 21.00 -2.39
N LYS A 319 -13.33 21.34 -1.10
CA LYS A 319 -14.47 21.97 -0.39
C LYS A 319 -15.79 21.21 -0.54
N GLU A 320 -15.72 19.88 -0.61
CA GLU A 320 -16.85 18.98 -0.76
C GLU A 320 -17.30 18.37 0.57
N LYS A 321 -18.58 17.98 0.64
CA LYS A 321 -19.12 17.25 1.78
C LYS A 321 -18.54 15.84 1.82
N VAL A 322 -18.24 15.38 3.03
CA VAL A 322 -17.81 14.00 3.30
C VAL A 322 -19.02 13.20 3.75
N ALA A 323 -19.09 11.95 3.28
CA ALA A 323 -20.13 11.02 3.71
C ALA A 323 -20.12 10.83 5.24
N ALA A 324 -21.29 10.60 5.81
CA ALA A 324 -21.37 10.20 7.21
C ALA A 324 -20.61 8.89 7.43
N PRO A 325 -19.94 8.72 8.59
CA PRO A 325 -19.34 7.45 8.94
C PRO A 325 -20.42 6.36 9.03
N GLU A 326 -20.03 5.12 8.76
CA GLU A 326 -20.93 3.97 8.99
C GLU A 326 -21.18 3.80 10.49
N SER A 327 -22.34 3.25 10.86
CA SER A 327 -22.77 3.13 12.26
C SER A 327 -21.76 2.38 13.13
N PHE A 328 -21.17 1.30 12.63
CA PHE A 328 -20.16 0.54 13.35
C PHE A 328 -18.88 1.34 13.67
N GLU A 329 -18.57 2.39 12.89
CA GLU A 329 -17.37 3.21 13.11
C GLU A 329 -17.46 4.02 14.40
N SER A 330 -18.67 4.22 14.94
CA SER A 330 -18.92 4.88 16.23
C SER A 330 -18.68 3.99 17.45
N ILE A 331 -18.47 2.68 17.25
CA ILE A 331 -18.26 1.72 18.33
C ILE A 331 -16.87 1.93 18.95
N ASP A 332 -16.84 2.34 20.21
CA ASP A 332 -15.61 2.58 20.98
C ASP A 332 -15.00 1.25 21.47
N LEU A 333 -13.79 0.96 20.97
CA LEU A 333 -13.06 -0.27 21.27
C LEU A 333 -11.86 -0.02 22.16
N GLU A 334 -11.75 -0.79 23.23
CA GLU A 334 -10.54 -0.93 24.03
C GLU A 334 -9.80 -2.21 23.62
N ILE A 335 -8.66 -2.04 22.96
CA ILE A 335 -7.83 -3.15 22.45
C ILE A 335 -6.42 -3.00 23.02
N SER A 336 -5.97 -4.00 23.80
CA SER A 336 -4.58 -4.05 24.29
C SER A 336 -3.59 -4.32 23.16
N ASP A 337 -2.30 -4.01 23.38
CA ASP A 337 -1.29 -4.20 22.34
C ASP A 337 -1.10 -5.67 21.96
N ASP A 338 -1.20 -6.60 22.93
CA ASP A 338 -1.18 -8.05 22.66
C ASP A 338 -2.33 -8.48 21.73
N VAL A 339 -3.54 -7.93 21.93
CA VAL A 339 -4.69 -8.25 21.09
C VAL A 339 -4.55 -7.60 19.71
N LYS A 340 -3.99 -6.38 19.62
CA LYS A 340 -3.66 -5.76 18.33
C LYS A 340 -2.66 -6.61 17.55
N GLU A 341 -1.64 -7.16 18.21
CA GLU A 341 -0.67 -8.05 17.58
C GLU A 341 -1.33 -9.35 17.07
N ILE A 342 -2.22 -9.95 17.87
CA ILE A 342 -3.02 -11.11 17.44
C ILE A 342 -3.85 -10.78 16.20
N MET A 343 -4.54 -9.63 16.21
CA MET A 343 -5.36 -9.18 15.09
C MET A 343 -4.51 -8.96 13.83
N GLU A 344 -3.36 -8.30 13.96
CA GLU A 344 -2.44 -8.03 12.86
C GLU A 344 -1.91 -9.35 12.25
N ASN A 345 -1.46 -10.27 13.10
CA ASN A 345 -0.97 -11.60 12.68
C ASN A 345 -2.06 -12.45 12.02
N ARG A 346 -3.33 -12.24 12.38
CA ARG A 346 -4.49 -12.95 11.83
C ARG A 346 -5.19 -12.20 10.71
N LEU A 347 -4.66 -11.04 10.29
CA LEU A 347 -5.23 -10.20 9.24
C LEU A 347 -6.69 -9.78 9.53
N ILE A 348 -6.96 -9.45 10.80
CA ILE A 348 -8.27 -9.00 11.29
C ILE A 348 -8.21 -7.49 11.49
N LEU A 349 -9.12 -6.77 10.85
CA LEU A 349 -9.20 -5.32 10.95
C LEU A 349 -10.03 -4.88 12.16
N VAL A 350 -9.77 -3.67 12.66
CA VAL A 350 -10.61 -3.01 13.67
C VAL A 350 -12.06 -2.92 13.18
N GLU A 351 -12.27 -2.57 11.91
CA GLU A 351 -13.62 -2.53 11.32
C GLU A 351 -14.29 -3.92 11.25
N ASP A 352 -13.53 -5.01 11.10
CA ASP A 352 -14.09 -6.36 11.16
C ASP A 352 -14.65 -6.65 12.57
N VAL A 353 -13.94 -6.21 13.61
CA VAL A 353 -14.36 -6.33 15.02
C VAL A 353 -15.59 -5.47 15.30
N GLN A 354 -15.60 -4.22 14.83
CA GLN A 354 -16.74 -3.31 14.99
C GLN A 354 -18.00 -3.88 14.31
N LYS A 355 -17.88 -4.39 13.07
CA LYS A 355 -19.00 -5.04 12.35
C LYS A 355 -19.54 -6.28 13.08
N VAL A 356 -18.66 -7.07 13.72
CA VAL A 356 -19.11 -8.21 14.54
C VAL A 356 -19.90 -7.73 15.75
N ILE A 357 -19.42 -6.69 16.45
CA ILE A 357 -20.12 -6.15 17.62
C ILE A 357 -21.45 -5.54 17.24
N GLU A 358 -21.50 -4.71 16.18
CA GLU A 358 -22.75 -4.14 15.67
C GLU A 358 -23.78 -5.22 15.38
N HIS A 359 -23.41 -6.22 14.57
CA HIS A 359 -24.31 -7.33 14.25
C HIS A 359 -24.77 -8.10 15.50
N ALA A 360 -23.89 -8.31 16.47
CA ALA A 360 -24.19 -9.03 17.71
C ALA A 360 -25.14 -8.26 18.63
N GLU A 361 -25.00 -6.94 18.71
CA GLU A 361 -25.85 -6.08 19.52
C GLU A 361 -27.22 -5.87 18.86
N GLU A 362 -27.30 -5.82 17.53
CA GLU A 362 -28.57 -5.69 16.80
C GLU A 362 -29.37 -6.98 16.73
N SER A 363 -28.70 -8.11 16.43
CA SER A 363 -29.39 -9.40 16.24
C SER A 363 -29.56 -10.20 17.52
N GLY A 364 -28.81 -9.87 18.58
CA GLY A 364 -28.70 -10.70 19.77
C GLY A 364 -27.91 -12.00 19.57
N ASN A 365 -27.31 -12.24 18.40
CA ASN A 365 -26.55 -13.44 18.08
C ASN A 365 -25.16 -13.44 18.74
N LYS A 366 -25.14 -13.66 20.06
CA LYS A 366 -23.94 -13.72 20.90
C LYS A 366 -24.13 -14.70 22.06
N LEU A 367 -23.05 -15.36 22.45
CA LEU A 367 -23.02 -16.26 23.59
C LEU A 367 -22.39 -15.55 24.77
N TYR A 368 -22.98 -15.67 25.96
CA TYR A 368 -22.44 -15.12 27.19
C TYR A 368 -21.81 -16.25 28.03
N ASN A 369 -20.58 -16.05 28.48
CA ASN A 369 -19.91 -16.96 29.40
C ASN A 369 -19.99 -16.40 30.82
N GLU A 370 -20.73 -17.06 31.71
CA GLU A 370 -20.98 -16.61 33.08
C GLU A 370 -19.73 -16.61 33.95
N GLU A 371 -18.80 -17.54 33.74
CA GLU A 371 -17.56 -17.66 34.53
C GLU A 371 -16.60 -16.49 34.30
N THR A 372 -16.53 -16.01 33.05
CA THR A 372 -15.58 -14.97 32.63
C THR A 372 -16.24 -13.61 32.42
N GLY A 373 -17.57 -13.56 32.38
CA GLY A 373 -18.36 -12.36 32.04
C GLY A 373 -18.22 -11.89 30.60
N ARG A 374 -17.72 -12.75 29.69
CA ARG A 374 -17.37 -12.38 28.30
C ARG A 374 -18.46 -12.80 27.31
N TYR A 375 -18.65 -11.98 26.29
CA TYR A 375 -19.42 -12.33 25.10
C TYR A 375 -18.51 -12.93 24.03
N LEU A 376 -19.04 -13.95 23.33
CA LEU A 376 -18.50 -14.48 22.09
C LEU A 376 -19.53 -14.23 20.99
N ALA A 377 -19.14 -13.49 19.96
CA ALA A 377 -20.00 -13.23 18.81
C ALA A 377 -19.29 -13.54 17.49
N ARG A 378 -20.08 -13.74 16.44
CA ARG A 378 -19.57 -13.95 15.09
C ARG A 378 -20.34 -13.12 14.07
N PHE A 379 -19.64 -12.74 13.00
CA PHE A 379 -20.28 -12.17 11.83
C PHE A 379 -19.48 -12.52 10.57
N ARG A 380 -20.19 -12.73 9.46
CA ARG A 380 -19.61 -13.05 8.16
C ARG A 380 -19.98 -11.95 7.16
N PRO A 381 -19.27 -10.79 7.20
CA PRO A 381 -19.54 -9.69 6.28
C PRO A 381 -19.13 -10.01 4.83
N VAL A 382 -18.23 -10.97 4.63
CA VAL A 382 -17.67 -11.37 3.32
C VAL A 382 -17.42 -12.88 3.27
N ALA A 383 -16.45 -13.36 2.50
CA ALA A 383 -16.04 -14.77 2.48
C ALA A 383 -15.43 -15.29 3.80
N VAL A 384 -15.17 -14.40 4.77
CA VAL A 384 -14.53 -14.71 6.06
C VAL A 384 -15.53 -14.51 7.20
N THR A 385 -15.60 -15.47 8.11
CA THR A 385 -16.32 -15.34 9.39
C THR A 385 -15.35 -14.90 10.46
N TYR A 386 -15.67 -13.80 11.12
CA TYR A 386 -14.92 -13.23 12.22
C TYR A 386 -15.60 -13.55 13.53
N TRP A 387 -14.80 -13.87 14.53
CA TRP A 387 -15.22 -14.13 15.89
C TRP A 387 -14.51 -13.16 16.82
N VAL A 388 -15.27 -12.60 17.75
CA VAL A 388 -14.78 -11.61 18.72
C VAL A 388 -15.20 -12.04 20.12
N VAL A 389 -14.22 -12.05 21.03
CA VAL A 389 -14.47 -12.20 22.46
C VAL A 389 -14.34 -10.82 23.10
N TYR A 390 -15.41 -10.32 23.73
CA TYR A 390 -15.45 -8.97 24.29
C TYR A 390 -16.22 -8.86 25.60
N THR A 391 -15.95 -7.81 26.37
CA THR A 391 -16.82 -7.37 27.48
C THR A 391 -17.37 -5.99 27.17
N ARG A 392 -18.60 -5.72 27.62
CA ARG A 392 -19.26 -4.42 27.44
C ARG A 392 -19.21 -3.62 28.75
N HIS A 393 -18.75 -2.39 28.66
CA HIS A 393 -18.73 -1.42 29.77
C HIS A 393 -19.43 -0.13 29.31
N GLY A 394 -20.74 -0.07 29.50
CA GLY A 394 -21.57 1.02 28.98
C GLY A 394 -21.57 1.04 27.45
N ASN A 395 -20.99 2.10 26.85
CA ASN A 395 -20.85 2.26 25.40
C ASN A 395 -19.49 1.80 24.85
N LYS A 396 -18.60 1.31 25.73
CA LYS A 396 -17.25 0.86 25.36
C LYS A 396 -17.16 -0.66 25.37
N TYR A 397 -16.42 -1.21 24.40
CA TYR A 397 -16.24 -2.65 24.25
C TYR A 397 -14.75 -3.00 24.41
N ARG A 398 -14.42 -3.78 25.44
CA ARG A 398 -13.06 -4.29 25.64
C ARG A 398 -12.90 -5.60 24.90
N ILE A 399 -11.93 -5.66 23.99
CA ILE A 399 -11.65 -6.85 23.18
C ILE A 399 -10.62 -7.71 23.89
N HIS A 400 -10.96 -8.98 24.10
CA HIS A 400 -10.09 -9.97 24.74
C HIS A 400 -9.42 -10.89 23.73
N ASN A 401 -10.07 -11.16 22.59
CA ASN A 401 -9.52 -12.00 21.52
C ASN A 401 -10.30 -11.79 20.22
N ALA A 402 -9.65 -12.04 19.07
CA ALA A 402 -10.29 -12.12 17.77
C ALA A 402 -9.68 -13.24 16.93
N TYR A 403 -10.52 -13.99 16.23
CA TYR A 403 -10.09 -15.02 15.28
C TYR A 403 -11.01 -15.09 14.08
N SER A 404 -10.55 -15.69 12.99
CA SER A 404 -11.34 -15.80 11.77
C SER A 404 -11.15 -17.15 11.10
N HIS A 405 -12.18 -17.59 10.37
CA HIS A 405 -12.12 -18.77 9.53
C HIS A 405 -12.95 -18.59 8.27
N ARG A 406 -12.70 -19.43 7.27
CA ARG A 406 -13.42 -19.44 5.99
C ARG A 406 -14.46 -20.55 5.88
N MET A 407 -14.52 -21.44 6.86
CA MET A 407 -15.55 -22.48 6.96
C MET A 407 -16.95 -21.86 7.05
N GLN A 408 -17.92 -22.42 6.33
CA GLN A 408 -19.33 -22.17 6.61
C GLN A 408 -19.75 -23.11 7.74
N VAL A 409 -20.13 -22.53 8.88
CA VAL A 409 -20.76 -23.28 9.97
C VAL A 409 -22.25 -23.25 9.71
N SER A 410 -22.77 -24.29 9.06
CA SER A 410 -24.21 -24.51 8.89
C SER A 410 -24.80 -25.03 10.21
N GLY A 411 -25.73 -24.27 10.79
CA GLY A 411 -26.43 -24.60 12.04
C GLY A 411 -25.94 -23.80 13.25
N VAL A 412 -26.66 -22.71 13.56
CA VAL A 412 -27.05 -22.33 14.92
C VAL A 412 -28.54 -22.03 14.86
#